data_AF-A0A958KDS6-F1
#
_entry.id   AF-A0A958KDS6-F1
#
_cell.length_a   1.000
_cell.length_b   1.000
_cell.length_c   1.000
_cell.angle_alpha   90.00
_cell.angle_beta   90.00
_cell.angle_gamma   90.00
#
_symmetry.space_group_name_H-M   'P 1'
#
loop_
_entity.id
_entity.type
_entity.pdbx_description
1 polymer ?
#
loop_
_entity_poly.entity_id
_entity_poly.type
_entity_poly.pdbx_seq_one_letter_code
_entity_poly.pdbx_strand_id
1 'polypeptide(L)'
;MPFLVWTIAIFAVLLGFSAPFWLTLTFAVVAVIFNVRPLRKSMVSGALLKAMKPIMPKISETERTALEAGVVWREADLFSGKPDMQKLMDEPYPELTVEEQAFIDGPVNRLCELIDDWKVWKERTLSDEAMDYIKKEKFLGMIIPKEYGGLGFSALCNSEVVQKLSSHSITAGITVMVPNSLGPAELLIHYGTQAQKDRYLRKLATGEEIPCFGLTEPMAGSDAGAITSTGVLYKGDDGEVYLKLNWQKRWITLSPISTLIGLAFRLKDPENILGKGVDVGITCALIPSHTPGVW
;
A
#
# COMPACT_ATOMS: atom_id res chain seq x y z
N MET A 1 -29.40 -20.15 -10.69
CA MET A 1 -30.32 -21.26 -11.00
C MET A 1 -31.56 -21.38 -10.09
N PRO A 2 -31.58 -20.98 -8.79
CA PRO A 2 -32.74 -21.32 -7.93
C PRO A 2 -34.04 -20.55 -8.25
N PHE A 3 -33.96 -19.28 -8.69
CA PHE A 3 -35.15 -18.42 -8.81
C PHE A 3 -36.15 -18.84 -9.92
N LEU A 4 -35.65 -19.31 -11.07
CA LEU A 4 -36.50 -19.77 -12.18
C LEU A 4 -37.24 -21.07 -11.82
N VAL A 5 -36.56 -21.98 -11.10
CA VAL A 5 -37.14 -23.25 -10.64
C VAL A 5 -38.30 -22.98 -9.67
N TRP A 6 -38.11 -22.08 -8.71
CA TRP A 6 -39.19 -21.65 -7.80
C TRP A 6 -40.33 -20.95 -8.53
N THR A 7 -40.02 -20.14 -9.54
CA THR A 7 -41.04 -19.48 -10.37
C THR A 7 -41.92 -20.51 -11.08
N ILE A 8 -41.31 -21.54 -11.68
CA ILE A 8 -42.02 -22.62 -12.38
C ILE A 8 -42.84 -23.46 -11.39
N ALA A 9 -42.28 -23.79 -10.22
CA ALA A 9 -42.98 -24.56 -9.20
C ALA A 9 -44.23 -23.83 -8.68
N ILE A 10 -44.13 -22.53 -8.39
CA ILE A 10 -45.28 -21.72 -7.95
C ILE A 10 -46.32 -21.60 -9.07
N PHE A 11 -45.89 -21.44 -10.33
CA PHE A 11 -46.80 -21.41 -11.46
C PHE A 11 -47.57 -22.74 -11.63
N ALA A 12 -46.88 -23.87 -11.45
CA ALA A 12 -47.50 -25.19 -11.48
C ALA A 12 -48.51 -25.40 -10.34
N VAL A 13 -48.22 -24.91 -9.12
CA VAL A 13 -49.17 -24.93 -7.99
C VAL A 13 -50.40 -24.08 -8.31
N LEU A 14 -50.21 -22.87 -8.85
CA LEU A 14 -51.33 -21.99 -9.22
C LEU A 14 -52.25 -22.64 -10.27
N LEU A 15 -51.68 -23.34 -11.26
CA LEU A 15 -52.46 -24.09 -12.25
C LEU A 15 -53.12 -25.33 -11.65
N GLY A 16 -52.41 -26.08 -10.79
CA GLY A 16 -52.89 -27.32 -10.19
C GLY A 16 -54.04 -27.13 -9.19
N PHE A 17 -54.12 -25.97 -8.54
CA PHE A 17 -55.22 -25.60 -7.63
C PHE A 17 -56.29 -24.72 -8.29
N SER A 18 -56.30 -24.62 -9.63
CA SER A 18 -57.27 -23.82 -10.38
C SER A 18 -57.37 -22.37 -9.88
N ALA A 19 -56.21 -21.74 -9.63
CA ALA A 19 -56.16 -20.36 -9.18
C ALA A 19 -56.87 -19.43 -10.19
N PRO A 20 -57.52 -18.35 -9.72
CA PRO A 20 -58.19 -17.40 -10.60
C PRO A 20 -57.24 -16.86 -11.68
N PHE A 21 -57.75 -16.70 -12.90
CA PHE A 21 -56.95 -16.26 -14.06
C PHE A 21 -56.15 -14.98 -13.77
N TRP A 22 -56.74 -14.00 -13.10
CA TRP A 22 -56.07 -12.73 -12.75
C TRP A 22 -54.84 -12.93 -11.85
N LEU A 23 -54.89 -13.89 -10.92
CA LEU A 23 -53.78 -14.21 -10.02
C LEU A 23 -52.64 -14.90 -10.78
N THR A 24 -52.99 -15.82 -11.68
CA THR A 24 -51.99 -16.50 -12.53
C THR A 24 -51.30 -15.53 -13.50
N LEU A 25 -52.07 -14.59 -14.08
CA LEU A 25 -51.56 -13.59 -15.00
C LEU A 25 -50.64 -12.58 -14.31
N THR A 26 -51.06 -12.08 -13.14
CA THR A 26 -50.23 -11.15 -12.34
C THR A 26 -48.92 -11.80 -11.90
N PHE A 27 -48.98 -13.05 -11.41
CA PHE A 27 -47.77 -13.81 -11.09
C PHE A 27 -46.87 -14.00 -12.32
N ALA A 28 -47.42 -14.35 -13.48
CA ALA A 28 -46.65 -14.51 -14.71
C ALA A 28 -45.93 -13.22 -15.14
N VAL A 29 -46.60 -12.07 -15.06
CA VAL A 29 -46.00 -10.77 -15.39
C VAL A 29 -44.85 -10.43 -14.43
N VAL A 30 -45.06 -10.60 -13.12
CA VAL A 30 -44.01 -10.39 -12.11
C VAL A 30 -42.86 -11.36 -12.32
N ALA A 31 -43.15 -12.64 -12.57
CA ALA A 31 -42.17 -13.67 -12.87
C ALA A 31 -41.29 -13.29 -14.07
N VAL A 32 -41.87 -12.77 -15.16
CA VAL A 32 -41.12 -12.29 -16.33
C VAL A 32 -40.20 -11.13 -15.95
N ILE A 33 -40.69 -10.14 -15.20
CA ILE A 33 -39.89 -8.98 -14.77
C ILE A 33 -38.66 -9.43 -13.97
N PHE A 34 -38.81 -10.40 -13.06
CA PHE A 34 -37.71 -10.85 -12.19
C PHE A 34 -36.81 -11.93 -12.82
N ASN A 35 -37.30 -12.74 -13.76
CA ASN A 35 -36.50 -13.78 -14.43
C ASN A 35 -35.74 -13.24 -15.65
N VAL A 36 -36.28 -12.26 -16.36
CA VAL A 36 -35.62 -11.65 -17.53
C VAL A 36 -34.59 -10.61 -17.06
N ARG A 37 -33.30 -10.93 -17.22
CA ARG A 37 -32.20 -10.11 -16.68
C ARG A 37 -32.26 -8.62 -17.07
N PRO A 38 -32.50 -8.24 -18.35
CA PRO A 38 -32.60 -6.83 -18.73
C PRO A 38 -33.75 -6.09 -18.01
N LEU A 39 -34.92 -6.71 -17.92
CA LEU A 39 -36.11 -6.15 -17.25
C LEU A 39 -35.86 -5.99 -15.75
N ARG A 40 -35.33 -7.02 -15.09
CA ARG A 40 -34.98 -6.96 -13.66
C ARG A 40 -33.97 -5.86 -13.38
N LYS A 41 -32.92 -5.74 -14.22
CA LYS A 41 -31.87 -4.73 -14.04
C LYS A 41 -32.45 -3.31 -14.13
N SER A 42 -33.31 -3.07 -15.11
CA SER A 42 -33.90 -1.75 -15.35
C SER A 42 -34.98 -1.37 -14.35
N MET A 43 -35.90 -2.29 -14.02
CA MET A 43 -37.11 -1.98 -13.26
C MET A 43 -36.98 -2.24 -11.76
N VAL A 44 -36.14 -3.18 -11.34
CA VAL A 44 -36.05 -3.61 -9.93
C VAL A 44 -34.68 -3.24 -9.37
N SER A 45 -33.60 -3.82 -9.91
CA SER A 45 -32.26 -3.64 -9.35
C SER A 45 -31.79 -2.19 -9.41
N GLY A 46 -32.04 -1.49 -10.52
CA GLY A 46 -31.67 -0.08 -10.66
C GLY A 46 -32.46 0.85 -9.73
N ALA A 47 -33.75 0.59 -9.53
CA ALA A 47 -34.58 1.36 -8.59
C ALA A 47 -34.16 1.11 -7.13
N LEU A 48 -33.91 -0.15 -6.76
CA LEU A 48 -33.43 -0.53 -5.44
C LEU A 48 -32.05 0.10 -5.14
N LEU A 49 -31.13 0.05 -6.10
CA LEU A 49 -29.80 0.67 -5.94
C LEU A 49 -29.91 2.19 -5.72
N LYS A 50 -30.79 2.89 -6.45
CA LYS A 50 -31.05 4.32 -6.23
C LYS A 50 -31.61 4.60 -4.84
N ALA A 51 -32.49 3.75 -4.34
CA ALA A 51 -33.05 3.88 -2.99
C ALA A 51 -32.02 3.58 -1.88
N MET A 52 -31.07 2.67 -2.13
CA MET A 52 -30.02 2.30 -1.17
C MET A 52 -28.80 3.22 -1.18
N LYS A 53 -28.55 3.93 -2.29
CA LYS A 53 -27.41 4.84 -2.45
C LYS A 53 -27.22 5.88 -1.31
N PRO A 54 -28.28 6.48 -0.72
CA PRO A 54 -28.13 7.43 0.38
C PRO A 54 -27.72 6.79 1.71
N ILE A 55 -27.89 5.48 1.86
CA ILE A 55 -27.63 4.70 3.09
C ILE A 55 -26.23 4.11 3.07
N MET A 56 -25.58 4.06 1.90
CA MET A 56 -24.22 3.57 1.77
C MET A 56 -23.23 4.54 2.44
N PRO A 57 -22.19 4.02 3.13
CA PRO A 57 -21.16 4.86 3.71
C PRO A 57 -20.51 5.72 2.62
N LYS A 58 -20.36 7.02 2.92
CA LYS A 58 -19.66 7.95 2.02
C LYS A 58 -18.16 7.71 2.15
N ILE A 59 -17.55 7.25 1.07
CA ILE A 59 -16.09 7.12 0.95
C ILE A 59 -15.50 8.54 1.04
N SER A 60 -14.54 8.73 1.95
CA SER A 60 -13.81 9.99 2.09
C SER A 60 -12.97 10.27 0.83
N GLU A 61 -12.57 11.53 0.62
CA GLU A 61 -11.74 11.88 -0.55
C GLU A 61 -10.38 11.15 -0.52
N THR A 62 -9.82 10.95 0.66
CA THR A 62 -8.59 10.16 0.87
C THR A 62 -8.80 8.69 0.55
N GLU A 63 -9.87 8.07 1.06
CA GLU A 63 -10.19 6.66 0.74
C GLU A 63 -10.45 6.48 -0.76
N ARG A 64 -11.12 7.45 -1.40
CA ARG A 64 -11.32 7.42 -2.85
C ARG A 64 -9.99 7.48 -3.60
N THR A 65 -9.11 8.40 -3.21
CA THR A 65 -7.78 8.53 -3.82
C THR A 65 -6.97 7.25 -3.65
N ALA A 66 -7.05 6.60 -2.47
CA ALA A 66 -6.39 5.32 -2.23
C ALA A 66 -6.97 4.18 -3.09
N LEU A 67 -8.30 4.14 -3.25
CA LEU A 67 -8.98 3.17 -4.12
C LEU A 67 -8.66 3.40 -5.61
N GLU A 68 -8.56 4.66 -6.04
CA GLU A 68 -8.25 5.04 -7.43
C GLU A 68 -6.75 4.88 -7.76
N ALA A 69 -5.86 4.96 -6.77
CA ALA A 69 -4.43 4.73 -6.94
C ALA A 69 -4.08 3.23 -7.09
N GLY A 70 -5.00 2.33 -6.70
CA GLY A 70 -4.82 0.89 -6.81
C GLY A 70 -5.10 0.35 -8.21
N VAL A 71 -4.57 -0.83 -8.51
CA VAL A 71 -5.00 -1.64 -9.65
C VAL A 71 -6.12 -2.58 -9.23
N VAL A 72 -6.97 -2.90 -10.18
CA VAL A 72 -8.02 -3.91 -10.00
C VAL A 72 -7.47 -5.26 -10.48
N TRP A 73 -7.39 -6.24 -9.59
CA TRP A 73 -6.90 -7.59 -9.82
C TRP A 73 -8.03 -8.63 -9.62
N ARG A 74 -7.84 -9.60 -8.72
CA ARG A 74 -8.79 -10.72 -8.48
C ARG A 74 -10.00 -10.31 -7.65
N GLU A 75 -9.85 -9.28 -6.80
CA GLU A 75 -10.94 -8.85 -5.91
C GLU A 75 -12.15 -8.36 -6.71
N ALA A 76 -11.99 -7.62 -7.80
CA ALA A 76 -13.13 -7.19 -8.61
C ALA A 76 -13.92 -8.35 -9.20
N ASP A 77 -13.25 -9.44 -9.58
CA ASP A 77 -13.95 -10.60 -10.12
C ASP A 77 -14.76 -11.32 -9.03
N LEU A 78 -14.22 -11.36 -7.80
CA LEU A 78 -14.95 -11.82 -6.62
C LEU A 78 -16.13 -10.88 -6.28
N PHE A 79 -15.90 -9.56 -6.26
CA PHE A 79 -16.93 -8.55 -5.96
C PHE A 79 -17.97 -8.40 -7.08
N SER A 80 -17.71 -8.91 -8.30
CA SER A 80 -18.69 -8.99 -9.38
C SER A 80 -19.84 -9.95 -9.06
N GLY A 81 -19.66 -10.83 -8.06
CA GLY A 81 -20.60 -11.90 -7.69
C GLY A 81 -20.65 -13.05 -8.70
N LYS A 82 -19.74 -13.07 -9.68
CA LYS A 82 -19.56 -14.14 -10.66
C LYS A 82 -18.08 -14.31 -11.03
N PRO A 83 -17.24 -14.72 -10.07
CA PRO A 83 -15.81 -14.91 -10.34
C PRO A 83 -15.58 -15.96 -11.43
N ASP A 84 -14.67 -15.66 -12.35
CA ASP A 84 -14.16 -16.60 -13.32
C ASP A 84 -13.07 -17.47 -12.67
N MET A 85 -13.48 -18.63 -12.16
CA MET A 85 -12.57 -19.54 -11.45
C MET A 85 -11.44 -20.05 -12.34
N GLN A 86 -11.67 -20.18 -13.65
CA GLN A 86 -10.62 -20.66 -14.55
C GLN A 86 -9.54 -19.59 -14.71
N LYS A 87 -9.94 -18.34 -14.94
CA LYS A 87 -9.03 -17.20 -14.95
C LYS A 87 -8.24 -17.07 -13.65
N LEU A 88 -8.88 -17.28 -12.50
CA LEU A 88 -8.20 -17.21 -11.19
C LEU A 88 -7.15 -18.32 -11.00
N MET A 89 -7.39 -19.51 -11.55
CA MET A 89 -6.48 -20.66 -11.47
C MET A 89 -5.35 -20.61 -12.50
N ASP A 90 -5.59 -20.03 -13.68
CA ASP A 90 -4.63 -19.94 -14.79
C ASP A 90 -3.65 -18.75 -14.62
N GLU A 91 -3.82 -17.93 -13.58
CA GLU A 91 -2.96 -16.78 -13.32
C GLU A 91 -1.52 -17.25 -13.03
N PRO A 92 -0.51 -16.73 -13.76
CA PRO A 92 0.87 -17.13 -13.55
C PRO A 92 1.36 -16.64 -12.18
N TYR A 93 1.83 -17.58 -11.36
CA TYR A 93 2.60 -17.22 -10.18
C TYR A 93 4.06 -16.98 -10.58
N PRO A 94 4.66 -15.85 -10.22
CA PRO A 94 6.06 -15.60 -10.52
C PRO A 94 6.94 -16.65 -9.80
N GLU A 95 8.06 -16.99 -10.44
CA GLU A 95 9.11 -17.81 -9.85
C GLU A 95 10.31 -16.94 -9.53
N LEU A 96 11.09 -17.34 -8.53
CA LEU A 96 12.35 -16.69 -8.21
C LEU A 96 13.37 -16.94 -9.32
N THR A 97 14.11 -15.90 -9.68
CA THR A 97 15.28 -16.07 -10.54
C THR A 97 16.39 -16.85 -9.82
N VAL A 98 17.34 -17.39 -10.58
CA VAL A 98 18.50 -18.11 -10.00
C VAL A 98 19.29 -17.22 -9.02
N GLU A 99 19.40 -15.93 -9.32
CA GLU A 99 20.11 -14.96 -8.46
C GLU A 99 19.36 -14.70 -7.16
N GLU A 100 18.04 -14.53 -7.22
CA GLU A 100 17.19 -14.32 -6.04
C GLU A 100 17.16 -15.57 -5.15
N GLN A 101 17.05 -16.76 -5.75
CA GLN A 101 17.11 -18.02 -5.01
C GLN A 101 18.48 -18.18 -4.33
N ALA A 102 19.58 -17.88 -5.03
CA ALA A 102 20.91 -17.91 -4.45
C ALA A 102 21.08 -16.92 -3.28
N PHE A 103 20.42 -15.75 -3.34
CA PHE A 103 20.42 -14.80 -2.24
C PHE A 103 19.69 -15.35 -1.01
N ILE A 104 18.55 -16.01 -1.21
CA ILE A 104 17.77 -16.64 -0.15
C ILE A 104 18.54 -17.81 0.48
N ASP A 105 19.22 -18.62 -0.33
CA ASP A 105 19.93 -19.82 0.13
C ASP A 105 21.30 -19.51 0.75
N GLY A 106 21.91 -18.39 0.39
CA GLY A 106 23.18 -17.93 0.95
C GLY A 106 22.97 -16.80 1.97
N PRO A 107 23.05 -15.53 1.54
CA PRO A 107 22.94 -14.36 2.42
C PRO A 107 21.82 -14.40 3.46
N VAL A 108 20.58 -14.76 3.09
CA VAL A 108 19.47 -14.76 4.05
C VAL A 108 19.66 -15.84 5.12
N ASN A 109 20.07 -17.06 4.74
CA ASN A 109 20.40 -18.12 5.70
C ASN A 109 21.50 -17.68 6.66
N ARG A 110 22.56 -17.07 6.13
CA ARG A 110 23.67 -16.60 6.94
C ARG A 110 23.25 -15.50 7.92
N LEU A 111 22.38 -14.58 7.49
CA LEU A 111 21.83 -13.57 8.40
C LEU A 111 21.01 -14.21 9.52
N CYS A 112 20.19 -15.23 9.22
CA CYS A 112 19.47 -15.98 10.26
C CYS A 112 20.43 -16.62 11.28
N GLU A 113 21.55 -17.19 10.83
CA GLU A 113 22.56 -17.79 11.73
C GLU A 113 23.27 -16.78 12.63
N LEU A 114 23.47 -15.55 12.15
CA LEU A 114 24.11 -14.47 12.90
C LEU A 114 23.21 -13.91 14.01
N ILE A 115 21.90 -14.14 13.93
CA ILE A 115 20.92 -13.53 14.82
C ILE A 115 20.52 -14.50 15.92
N ASP A 116 20.71 -14.04 17.16
CA ASP A 116 20.17 -14.65 18.37
C ASP A 116 19.00 -13.80 18.86
N ASP A 117 17.77 -14.25 18.61
CA ASP A 117 16.55 -13.48 18.91
C ASP A 117 16.39 -13.18 20.41
N TRP A 118 16.93 -14.03 21.29
CA TRP A 118 16.93 -13.77 22.73
C TRP A 118 17.84 -12.59 23.09
N LYS A 119 19.02 -12.50 22.47
CA LYS A 119 19.90 -11.32 22.63
C LYS A 119 19.24 -10.07 22.09
N VAL A 120 18.63 -10.15 20.90
CA VAL A 120 17.90 -9.03 20.31
C VAL A 120 16.79 -8.53 21.23
N TRP A 121 16.01 -9.43 21.83
CA TRP A 121 14.97 -9.07 22.79
C TRP A 121 15.54 -8.36 24.03
N LYS A 122 16.66 -8.85 24.56
CA LYS A 122 17.32 -8.29 25.75
C LYS A 122 17.94 -6.92 25.47
N GLU A 123 18.65 -6.80 24.35
CA GLU A 123 19.43 -5.61 23.99
C GLU A 123 18.60 -4.56 23.24
N ARG A 124 17.38 -4.93 22.80
CA ARG A 124 16.45 -4.07 22.06
C ARG A 124 17.02 -3.57 20.72
N THR A 125 18.01 -4.27 20.18
CA THR A 125 18.66 -3.96 18.91
C THR A 125 19.22 -5.23 18.27
N LEU A 126 19.45 -5.18 16.96
CA LEU A 126 20.32 -6.14 16.29
C LEU A 126 21.78 -5.87 16.69
N SER A 127 22.61 -6.91 16.71
CA SER A 127 24.05 -6.77 16.94
C SER A 127 24.72 -5.99 15.81
N ASP A 128 25.85 -5.34 16.12
CA ASP A 128 26.64 -4.62 15.12
C ASP A 128 27.07 -5.56 13.97
N GLU A 129 27.44 -6.80 14.30
CA GLU A 129 27.79 -7.83 13.30
C GLU A 129 26.63 -8.11 12.32
N ALA A 130 25.40 -8.26 12.84
CA ALA A 130 24.22 -8.49 11.99
C ALA A 130 23.90 -7.25 11.15
N MET A 131 24.01 -6.05 11.73
CA MET A 131 23.78 -4.79 11.01
C MET A 131 24.82 -4.53 9.91
N ASP A 132 26.09 -4.82 10.16
CA ASP A 132 27.16 -4.71 9.17
C ASP A 132 26.98 -5.72 8.05
N TYR A 133 26.55 -6.95 8.37
CA TYR A 133 26.21 -7.96 7.38
C TYR A 133 25.03 -7.53 6.51
N ILE A 134 23.97 -6.99 7.12
CA ILE A 134 22.79 -6.42 6.43
C ILE A 134 23.22 -5.37 5.41
N LYS A 135 24.11 -4.45 5.78
CA LYS A 135 24.61 -3.40 4.87
C LYS A 135 25.50 -3.97 3.77
N LYS A 136 26.45 -4.83 4.13
CA LYS A 136 27.42 -5.44 3.21
C LYS A 136 26.73 -6.23 2.09
N GLU A 137 25.75 -7.05 2.45
CA GLU A 137 24.99 -7.87 1.50
C GLU A 137 23.78 -7.12 0.90
N LYS A 138 23.65 -5.81 1.18
CA LYS A 138 22.66 -4.90 0.59
C LYS A 138 21.20 -5.27 0.86
N PHE A 139 20.93 -5.85 2.03
CA PHE A 139 19.56 -6.14 2.47
C PHE A 139 18.68 -4.88 2.55
N LEU A 140 19.27 -3.68 2.71
CA LEU A 140 18.51 -2.41 2.73
C LEU A 140 18.17 -1.86 1.33
N GLY A 141 18.70 -2.47 0.27
CA GLY A 141 18.60 -1.99 -1.11
C GLY A 141 18.22 -3.06 -2.12
N MET A 142 17.41 -4.03 -1.71
CA MET A 142 16.99 -5.15 -2.56
C MET A 142 16.19 -4.66 -3.76
N ILE A 143 15.28 -3.70 -3.56
CA ILE A 143 14.43 -3.15 -4.64
C ILE A 143 15.15 -2.09 -5.49
N ILE A 144 16.28 -1.55 -5.03
CA ILE A 144 16.98 -0.49 -5.73
C ILE A 144 17.58 -1.06 -7.03
N PRO A 145 17.38 -0.43 -8.20
CA PRO A 145 17.92 -0.92 -9.45
C PRO A 145 19.43 -1.09 -9.44
N LYS A 146 19.92 -2.11 -10.15
CA LYS A 146 21.36 -2.45 -10.19
C LYS A 146 22.24 -1.30 -10.69
N GLU A 147 21.74 -0.44 -11.57
CA GLU A 147 22.44 0.75 -12.05
C GLU A 147 22.79 1.76 -10.93
N TYR A 148 21.99 1.78 -9.85
CA TYR A 148 22.28 2.56 -8.65
C TYR A 148 23.00 1.74 -7.58
N GLY A 149 23.41 0.50 -7.88
CA GLY A 149 24.17 -0.36 -6.98
C GLY A 149 23.34 -1.21 -6.02
N GLY A 150 22.01 -1.25 -6.17
CA GLY A 150 21.14 -2.18 -5.44
C GLY A 150 21.12 -3.58 -6.07
N LEU A 151 20.18 -4.42 -5.62
CA LEU A 151 20.03 -5.80 -6.11
C LEU A 151 19.00 -5.92 -7.24
N GLY A 152 18.04 -5.00 -7.33
CA GLY A 152 16.97 -5.02 -8.34
C GLY A 152 16.08 -6.25 -8.25
N PHE A 153 15.87 -6.78 -7.06
CA PHE A 153 15.04 -7.97 -6.81
C PHE A 153 13.55 -7.66 -6.93
N SER A 154 12.80 -8.70 -7.33
CA SER A 154 11.36 -8.67 -7.49
C SER A 154 10.63 -8.53 -6.15
N ALA A 155 9.37 -8.11 -6.22
CA ALA A 155 8.47 -8.10 -5.07
C ALA A 155 8.32 -9.50 -4.45
N LEU A 156 8.38 -10.57 -5.27
CA LEU A 156 8.35 -11.95 -4.78
C LEU A 156 9.57 -12.24 -3.92
N CYS A 157 10.79 -11.97 -4.42
CA CYS A 157 12.01 -12.19 -3.64
C CYS A 157 12.02 -11.37 -2.34
N ASN A 158 11.56 -10.11 -2.38
CA ASN A 158 11.43 -9.30 -1.16
C ASN A 158 10.48 -9.98 -0.15
N SER A 159 9.33 -10.48 -0.60
CA SER A 159 8.39 -11.22 0.24
C SER A 159 9.01 -12.48 0.85
N GLU A 160 9.74 -13.28 0.07
CA GLU A 160 10.39 -14.52 0.53
C GLU A 160 11.51 -14.25 1.55
N VAL A 161 12.33 -13.22 1.30
CA VAL A 161 13.36 -12.76 2.25
C VAL A 161 12.72 -12.35 3.57
N VAL A 162 11.67 -11.52 3.54
CA VAL A 162 10.97 -11.05 4.75
C VAL A 162 10.30 -12.21 5.47
N GLN A 163 9.65 -13.14 4.77
CA GLN A 163 9.02 -14.32 5.35
C GLN A 163 10.06 -15.17 6.11
N LYS A 164 11.18 -15.48 5.45
CA LYS A 164 12.25 -16.30 6.02
C LYS A 164 12.89 -15.63 7.24
N LEU A 165 13.27 -14.36 7.14
CA LEU A 165 13.81 -13.61 8.28
C LEU A 165 12.81 -13.54 9.44
N SER A 166 11.54 -13.24 9.16
CA SER A 166 10.51 -13.11 10.20
C SER A 166 10.20 -14.42 10.92
N SER A 167 10.43 -15.57 10.27
CA SER A 167 10.30 -16.89 10.92
C SER A 167 11.38 -17.16 11.97
N HIS A 168 12.51 -16.44 11.92
CA HIS A 168 13.64 -16.55 12.85
C HIS A 168 13.73 -15.36 13.81
N SER A 169 13.58 -14.14 13.30
CA SER A 169 13.55 -12.90 14.08
C SER A 169 12.69 -11.84 13.40
N ILE A 170 11.60 -11.45 14.07
CA ILE A 170 10.70 -10.40 13.59
C ILE A 170 11.44 -9.07 13.46
N THR A 171 12.37 -8.77 14.37
CA THR A 171 13.17 -7.53 14.35
C THR A 171 14.00 -7.44 13.06
N ALA A 172 14.63 -8.55 12.65
CA ALA A 172 15.39 -8.62 11.41
C ALA A 172 14.47 -8.45 10.18
N GLY A 173 13.34 -9.16 10.17
CA GLY A 173 12.33 -9.04 9.13
C GLY A 173 11.87 -7.60 8.92
N ILE A 174 11.50 -6.90 10.00
CA ILE A 174 11.07 -5.49 9.95
C ILE A 174 12.20 -4.54 9.53
N THR A 175 13.42 -4.76 10.04
CA THR A 175 14.60 -3.93 9.70
C THR A 175 14.91 -3.97 8.21
N VAL A 176 14.78 -5.15 7.59
CA VAL A 176 14.98 -5.34 6.14
C VAL A 176 13.75 -4.90 5.34
N MET A 177 12.54 -5.19 5.81
CA MET A 177 11.30 -4.91 5.08
C MET A 177 11.07 -3.42 4.85
N VAL A 178 11.24 -2.58 5.88
CA VAL A 178 10.82 -1.16 5.82
C VAL A 178 11.56 -0.37 4.73
N PRO A 179 12.90 -0.41 4.62
CA PRO A 179 13.62 0.28 3.55
C PRO A 179 13.23 -0.17 2.12
N ASN A 180 12.79 -1.42 1.97
CA ASN A 180 12.43 -2.04 0.70
C ASN A 180 10.93 -2.00 0.36
N SER A 181 10.11 -1.27 1.11
CA SER A 181 8.65 -1.19 0.87
C SER A 181 8.10 0.22 1.04
N LEU A 182 8.46 0.87 2.15
CA LEU A 182 7.92 2.16 2.57
C LEU A 182 9.01 3.21 2.74
N GLY A 183 10.25 2.88 2.38
CA GLY A 183 11.40 3.76 2.50
C GLY A 183 11.47 4.83 1.41
N PRO A 184 12.30 5.87 1.62
CA PRO A 184 12.69 6.85 0.61
C PRO A 184 13.07 6.28 -0.76
N ALA A 185 13.66 5.07 -0.79
CA ALA A 185 14.10 4.43 -2.03
C ALA A 185 12.95 4.20 -3.01
N GLU A 186 11.84 3.62 -2.55
CA GLU A 186 10.64 3.36 -3.37
C GLU A 186 10.12 4.68 -4.01
N LEU A 187 9.93 5.70 -3.18
CA LEU A 187 9.46 7.01 -3.66
C LEU A 187 10.45 7.67 -4.62
N LEU A 188 11.75 7.54 -4.37
CA LEU A 188 12.78 8.07 -5.25
C LEU A 188 12.80 7.36 -6.61
N ILE A 189 12.65 6.04 -6.64
CA ILE A 189 12.62 5.26 -7.88
C ILE A 189 11.47 5.73 -8.78
N HIS A 190 10.27 5.90 -8.19
CA HIS A 190 9.07 6.26 -8.93
C HIS A 190 8.94 7.75 -9.25
N TYR A 191 9.27 8.62 -8.30
CA TYR A 191 8.93 10.06 -8.37
C TYR A 191 10.13 11.00 -8.23
N GLY A 192 11.31 10.47 -7.90
CA GLY A 192 12.52 11.27 -7.74
C GLY A 192 13.01 11.86 -9.05
N THR A 193 13.57 13.07 -8.99
CA THR A 193 14.33 13.64 -10.12
C THR A 193 15.64 12.86 -10.33
N GLN A 194 16.24 12.94 -11.51
CA GLN A 194 17.50 12.25 -11.77
C GLN A 194 18.60 12.64 -10.77
N ALA A 195 18.70 13.94 -10.45
CA ALA A 195 19.66 14.44 -9.46
C ALA A 195 19.41 13.85 -8.05
N GLN A 196 18.16 13.62 -7.66
CA GLN A 196 17.84 12.95 -6.40
C GLN A 196 18.20 11.47 -6.44
N LYS A 197 17.88 10.78 -7.55
CA LYS A 197 18.22 9.36 -7.75
C LYS A 197 19.73 9.13 -7.63
N ASP A 198 20.52 9.92 -8.37
CA ASP A 198 21.99 9.84 -8.41
C ASP A 198 22.61 10.12 -7.03
N ARG A 199 22.02 11.06 -6.28
CA ARG A 199 22.50 11.45 -4.94
C ARG A 199 22.23 10.40 -3.88
N TYR A 200 21.04 9.80 -3.88
CA TYR A 200 20.55 9.03 -2.73
C TYR A 200 20.51 7.52 -2.94
N LEU A 201 20.13 7.04 -4.13
CA LEU A 201 19.84 5.61 -4.32
C LEU A 201 21.07 4.73 -4.06
N ARG A 202 22.26 5.18 -4.47
CA ARG A 202 23.49 4.43 -4.21
C ARG A 202 23.81 4.30 -2.72
N LYS A 203 23.63 5.37 -1.96
CA LYS A 203 23.92 5.38 -0.52
C LYS A 203 22.90 4.57 0.28
N LEU A 204 21.64 4.61 -0.16
CA LEU A 204 20.58 3.76 0.39
C LEU A 204 20.85 2.28 0.10
N ALA A 205 21.33 1.96 -1.11
CA ALA A 205 21.63 0.59 -1.50
C ALA A 205 22.75 -0.05 -0.67
N THR A 206 23.78 0.73 -0.31
CA THR A 206 24.92 0.25 0.49
C THR A 206 24.73 0.42 2.00
N GLY A 207 23.61 1.02 2.44
CA GLY A 207 23.37 1.34 3.84
C GLY A 207 24.32 2.38 4.44
N GLU A 208 24.96 3.20 3.59
CA GLU A 208 25.63 4.44 4.04
C GLU A 208 24.58 5.42 4.56
N GLU A 209 23.43 5.47 3.89
CA GLU A 209 22.23 6.12 4.40
C GLU A 209 21.27 5.05 4.95
N ILE A 210 20.90 5.15 6.22
CA ILE A 210 19.87 4.33 6.85
C ILE A 210 18.55 5.11 6.83
N PRO A 211 17.57 4.69 6.04
CA PRO A 211 16.32 5.43 5.93
C PRO A 211 15.35 5.13 7.08
N CYS A 212 14.52 6.12 7.41
CA CYS A 212 13.22 5.90 8.05
C CYS A 212 12.12 6.71 7.34
N PHE A 213 10.85 6.39 7.63
CA PHE A 213 9.70 7.07 7.02
C PHE A 213 8.74 7.63 8.07
N GLY A 214 8.71 8.94 8.21
CA GLY A 214 7.89 9.70 9.15
C GLY A 214 6.52 10.06 8.58
N LEU A 215 5.56 9.15 8.71
CA LEU A 215 4.15 9.41 8.36
C LEU A 215 3.26 9.55 9.59
N THR A 216 3.19 8.49 10.39
CA THR A 216 2.30 8.37 11.55
C THR A 216 2.58 9.42 12.62
N GLU A 217 1.52 9.97 13.19
CA GLU A 217 1.52 11.01 14.23
C GLU A 217 0.81 10.52 15.51
N PRO A 218 0.95 11.24 16.64
CA PRO A 218 0.19 10.94 17.86
C PRO A 218 -1.33 10.83 17.65
N MET A 219 -1.88 11.65 16.74
CA MET A 219 -3.32 11.76 16.49
C MET A 219 -3.74 11.31 15.07
N ALA A 220 -2.79 10.89 14.22
CA ALA A 220 -3.07 10.44 12.85
C ALA A 220 -2.32 9.14 12.53
N GLY A 221 -3.08 8.08 12.21
CA GLY A 221 -2.56 6.75 11.87
C GLY A 221 -3.23 6.23 10.61
N SER A 222 -4.35 5.52 10.76
CA SER A 222 -5.14 5.02 9.63
C SER A 222 -5.66 6.15 8.74
N ASP A 223 -6.09 7.28 9.32
CA ASP A 223 -6.36 8.50 8.56
C ASP A 223 -5.06 9.30 8.38
N ALA A 224 -4.26 8.90 7.40
CA ALA A 224 -3.04 9.59 7.02
C ALA A 224 -3.30 11.00 6.44
N GLY A 225 -4.54 11.30 6.04
CA GLY A 225 -4.97 12.62 5.57
C GLY A 225 -5.02 13.66 6.69
N ALA A 226 -5.22 13.22 7.93
CA ALA A 226 -5.38 14.06 9.11
C ALA A 226 -4.07 14.47 9.79
N ILE A 227 -2.91 14.29 9.13
CA ILE A 227 -1.62 14.73 9.68
C ILE A 227 -1.62 16.26 9.96
N THR A 228 -0.97 16.62 11.05
CA THR A 228 -0.84 17.98 11.57
C THR A 228 0.57 18.54 11.40
N SER A 229 1.55 17.72 11.02
CA SER A 229 2.88 18.19 10.63
C SER A 229 2.78 19.18 9.47
N THR A 230 3.51 20.28 9.57
CA THR A 230 3.45 21.39 8.60
C THR A 230 4.81 21.67 7.99
N GLY A 231 4.79 22.07 6.72
CA GLY A 231 5.91 22.70 6.03
C GLY A 231 5.43 24.01 5.41
N VAL A 232 6.18 25.09 5.61
CA VAL A 232 5.86 26.40 5.02
C VAL A 232 7.00 26.82 4.12
N LEU A 233 6.72 27.01 2.83
CA LEU A 233 7.68 27.61 1.91
C LEU A 233 7.80 29.11 2.15
N TYR A 234 9.02 29.61 2.02
CA TYR A 234 9.32 31.03 2.03
C TYR A 234 10.56 31.32 1.19
N LYS A 235 10.70 32.55 0.70
CA LYS A 235 11.95 33.00 0.09
C LYS A 235 12.88 33.59 1.16
N GLY A 236 14.13 33.14 1.17
CA GLY A 236 15.17 33.72 2.02
C GLY A 236 15.62 35.08 1.49
N ASP A 237 16.38 35.81 2.31
CA ASP A 237 16.96 37.10 1.93
C ASP A 237 17.97 36.98 0.78
N ASP A 238 18.53 35.78 0.56
CA ASP A 238 19.39 35.43 -0.56
C ASP A 238 18.63 35.08 -1.85
N GLY A 239 17.30 35.09 -1.81
CA GLY A 239 16.42 34.77 -2.93
C GLY A 239 16.17 33.27 -3.12
N GLU A 240 16.79 32.40 -2.32
CA GLU A 240 16.58 30.95 -2.38
C GLU A 240 15.27 30.54 -1.72
N VAL A 241 14.73 29.40 -2.14
CA VAL A 241 13.49 28.86 -1.59
C VAL A 241 13.79 27.91 -0.45
N TYR A 242 13.22 28.21 0.72
CA TYR A 242 13.39 27.43 1.93
C TYR A 242 12.08 26.79 2.39
N LEU A 243 12.23 25.73 3.17
CA LEU A 243 11.12 25.00 3.77
C LEU A 243 11.26 25.02 5.30
N LYS A 244 10.33 25.69 5.99
CA LYS A 244 10.24 25.67 7.45
C LYS A 244 9.34 24.53 7.91
N LEU A 245 9.89 23.56 8.64
CA LEU A 245 9.18 22.37 9.08
C LEU A 245 8.85 22.42 10.57
N ASN A 246 7.64 21.96 10.94
CA ASN A 246 7.24 21.70 12.33
C ASN A 246 6.40 20.42 12.37
N TRP A 247 6.89 19.39 13.05
CA TRP A 247 6.33 18.04 12.96
C TRP A 247 6.54 17.25 14.25
N GLN A 248 5.70 16.24 14.45
CA GLN A 248 5.88 15.23 15.48
C GLN A 248 5.38 13.89 14.93
N LYS A 249 6.27 12.90 14.87
CA LYS A 249 5.97 11.57 14.36
C LYS A 249 6.03 10.53 15.48
N ARG A 250 5.34 9.40 15.30
CA ARG A 250 5.24 8.32 16.30
C ARG A 250 5.41 6.95 15.64
N TRP A 251 6.13 6.05 16.34
CA TRP A 251 6.40 4.67 15.90
C TRP A 251 7.16 4.59 14.56
N ILE A 252 8.21 5.40 14.43
CA ILE A 252 9.01 5.46 13.22
C ILE A 252 10.13 4.42 13.30
N THR A 253 9.97 3.33 12.57
CA THR A 253 10.95 2.24 12.50
C THR A 253 12.30 2.76 11.99
N LEU A 254 13.40 2.31 12.59
CA LEU A 254 14.78 2.72 12.35
C LEU A 254 15.11 4.18 12.71
N SER A 255 14.17 4.98 13.24
CA SER A 255 14.45 6.39 13.55
C SER A 255 15.67 6.61 14.47
N PRO A 256 15.96 5.78 15.50
CA PRO A 256 17.11 6.01 16.39
C PRO A 256 18.48 5.89 15.71
N ILE A 257 18.56 5.19 14.58
CA ILE A 257 19.79 4.97 13.82
C ILE A 257 19.72 5.55 12.40
N SER A 258 18.64 6.26 12.07
CA SER A 258 18.43 6.78 10.73
C SER A 258 19.35 7.96 10.43
N THR A 259 19.77 8.06 9.17
CA THR A 259 20.56 9.19 8.65
C THR A 259 19.74 10.02 7.66
N LEU A 260 18.71 9.43 7.05
CA LEU A 260 17.81 10.07 6.10
C LEU A 260 16.35 9.78 6.45
N ILE A 261 15.53 10.83 6.56
CA ILE A 261 14.13 10.75 6.91
C ILE A 261 13.29 11.10 5.69
N GLY A 262 12.47 10.16 5.22
CA GLY A 262 11.33 10.50 4.34
C GLY A 262 10.20 11.05 5.21
N LEU A 263 9.93 12.35 5.12
CA LEU A 263 8.98 13.03 6.00
C LEU A 263 7.75 13.47 5.24
N ALA A 264 6.58 12.99 5.68
CA ALA A 264 5.28 13.46 5.18
C ALA A 264 4.72 14.60 6.05
N PHE A 265 4.33 15.70 5.42
CA PHE A 265 3.77 16.89 6.07
C PHE A 265 2.79 17.61 5.13
N ARG A 266 1.92 18.46 5.67
CA ARG A 266 1.08 19.34 4.85
C ARG A 266 1.86 20.60 4.47
N LEU A 267 2.08 20.77 3.17
CA LEU A 267 2.82 21.89 2.63
C LEU A 267 1.92 23.09 2.40
N LYS A 268 2.34 24.25 2.92
CA LYS A 268 1.76 25.56 2.65
C LYS A 268 2.75 26.42 1.89
N ASP A 269 2.24 27.16 0.92
CA ASP A 269 3.01 28.07 0.07
C ASP A 269 2.32 29.44 0.02
N PRO A 270 2.44 30.27 1.09
CA PRO A 270 1.70 31.53 1.21
C PRO A 270 1.98 32.52 0.08
N GLU A 271 3.18 32.47 -0.49
CA GLU A 271 3.63 33.32 -1.59
C GLU A 271 3.36 32.70 -2.97
N ASN A 272 2.76 31.50 -3.01
CA ASN A 272 2.49 30.73 -4.23
C ASN A 272 3.73 30.57 -5.12
N ILE A 273 4.90 30.33 -4.51
CA ILE A 273 6.20 30.14 -5.15
C ILE A 273 6.14 29.00 -6.18
N LEU A 274 5.40 27.93 -5.89
CA LEU A 274 5.24 26.77 -6.76
C LEU A 274 4.13 26.93 -7.81
N GLY A 275 3.30 27.97 -7.72
CA GLY A 275 2.15 28.16 -8.60
C GLY A 275 1.01 27.15 -8.38
N LYS A 276 0.96 26.47 -7.23
CA LYS A 276 -0.01 25.42 -6.89
C LYS A 276 -1.08 25.86 -5.88
N GLY A 277 -1.12 27.15 -5.54
CA GLY A 277 -1.97 27.72 -4.51
C GLY A 277 -1.36 27.67 -3.12
N VAL A 278 -2.07 28.23 -2.15
CA VAL A 278 -1.56 28.44 -0.77
C VAL A 278 -1.46 27.14 0.03
N ASP A 279 -2.34 26.18 -0.20
CA ASP A 279 -2.33 24.87 0.44
C ASP A 279 -2.06 23.81 -0.62
N VAL A 280 -0.82 23.33 -0.66
CA VAL A 280 -0.35 22.38 -1.67
C VAL A 280 -0.80 20.95 -1.32
N GLY A 281 -1.15 20.71 -0.05
CA GLY A 281 -1.56 19.41 0.46
C GLY A 281 -0.40 18.58 1.01
N ILE A 282 -0.62 17.27 1.16
CA ILE A 282 0.38 16.36 1.72
C ILE A 282 1.56 16.23 0.75
N THR A 283 2.76 16.49 1.24
CA THR A 283 4.01 16.46 0.51
C THR A 283 5.03 15.61 1.28
N CYS A 284 5.91 14.95 0.55
CA CYS A 284 7.05 14.23 1.13
C CYS A 284 8.35 14.98 0.82
N ALA A 285 9.23 15.11 1.81
CA ALA A 285 10.60 15.60 1.63
C ALA A 285 11.62 14.63 2.25
N LEU A 286 12.85 14.70 1.76
CA LEU A 286 13.99 13.95 2.32
C LEU A 286 14.79 14.87 3.22
N ILE A 287 14.83 14.56 4.51
CA ILE A 287 15.46 15.38 5.55
C ILE A 287 16.61 14.57 6.17
N PRO A 288 17.87 15.04 6.11
CA PRO A 288 18.95 14.43 6.87
C PRO A 288 18.63 14.45 8.36
N SER A 289 18.83 13.35 9.08
CA SER A 289 18.45 13.25 10.49
C SER A 289 19.27 14.18 11.40
N HIS A 290 20.46 14.60 10.96
CA HIS A 290 21.31 15.56 11.64
C HIS A 290 20.97 17.03 11.35
N THR A 291 19.87 17.30 10.62
CA THR A 291 19.41 18.67 10.37
C THR A 291 19.10 19.36 11.71
N PRO A 292 19.56 20.61 11.94
CA PRO A 292 19.28 21.33 13.18
C PRO A 292 17.79 21.36 13.51
N GLY A 293 17.44 20.96 14.73
CA GLY A 293 16.05 20.92 15.21
C GLY A 293 15.34 19.56 15.06
N VAL A 294 15.97 18.55 14.45
CA VAL A 294 15.48 17.16 14.44
C VAL A 294 15.93 16.43 15.71
N TRP A 295 14.99 15.77 16.41
CA TRP A 295 15.22 14.97 17.61
C TRP A 295 14.12 13.91 17.81
#